data_AF-A0A9Q0H0Y2-F1
#
_entry.id   AF-A0A9Q0H0Y2-F1
#
_cell.length_a   1.000
_cell.length_b   1.000
_cell.length_c   1.000
_cell.angle_alpha   90.00
_cell.angle_beta   90.00
_cell.angle_gamma   90.00
#
_symmetry.space_group_name_H-M   'P 1'
#
loop_
_entity.id
_entity.type
_entity.pdbx_description
1 polymer ?
#
loop_
_entity_poly.entity_id
_entity_poly.type
_entity_poly.pdbx_seq_one_letter_code
_entity_poly.pdbx_strand_id
1 'polypeptide(L)'
;MAIKTSKLCFLLFLVSLILVSATLSLAEGDIEENQRDPQRRYHQCQRRCRQEERDPRRQQQCQRRCEERYVELDEEDNQRDPRGRYQECQRRCEQLERDPRQQQQCRRRCEERYVELEEEDNQRDRRRRYQECQRRCEQQERDPRRQQQCQRRCEDRGRNEEEDNQRDPRREYQRCQRRCEQQERDPRQQERCERRCEERFEERRWDDEDDNQRRDPRREYHRCQRRCEQQERDPRQQERCERRCEERFEERRWDDEEDNQRNCRREHQRCQRRCEQQERDPRQQERCERRCDERFEERRRDGEEDNDEVDNQRDRRRRYRECQRRCQEQERDPRQQQQCQRRCREQSRRGRVEGTELMNTSPRLNSILDFVGF
;
A
#
# COMPACT_ATOMS: atom_id res chain seq x y z
N MET A 1 16.55 53.76 54.82
CA MET A 1 16.50 52.34 54.41
C MET A 1 15.29 52.08 53.50
N ALA A 2 15.25 52.64 52.28
CA ALA A 2 14.04 52.59 51.43
C ALA A 2 14.31 52.36 49.93
N ILE A 3 15.49 51.82 49.55
CA ILE A 3 15.89 51.69 48.13
C ILE A 3 16.03 50.20 47.71
N LYS A 4 15.84 49.23 48.62
CA LYS A 4 16.05 47.80 48.30
C LYS A 4 14.83 47.05 47.76
N THR A 5 13.61 47.59 47.88
CA THR A 5 12.39 46.91 47.42
C THR A 5 12.13 47.04 45.91
N SER A 6 12.65 48.10 45.26
CA SER A 6 12.39 48.37 43.84
C SER A 6 13.00 47.31 42.89
N LYS A 7 14.16 46.73 43.23
CA LYS A 7 14.84 45.73 42.39
C LYS A 7 14.11 44.38 42.36
N LEU A 8 13.43 44.00 43.44
CA LEU A 8 12.65 42.76 43.51
C LEU A 8 11.39 42.85 42.64
N CYS A 9 10.69 43.98 42.64
CA CYS A 9 9.51 44.17 41.79
C CYS A 9 9.86 44.12 40.28
N PHE A 10 10.99 44.69 39.89
CA PHE A 10 11.43 44.67 38.49
C PHE A 10 11.79 43.26 38.00
N LEU A 11 12.46 42.46 38.84
CA LEU A 11 12.78 41.06 38.51
C LEU A 11 11.51 40.20 38.39
N LEU A 12 10.53 40.37 39.29
CA LEU A 12 9.26 39.64 39.21
C LEU A 12 8.47 39.99 37.95
N PHE A 13 8.48 41.27 37.55
CA PHE A 13 7.83 41.71 36.32
C PHE A 13 8.49 41.08 35.07
N LEU A 14 9.83 41.07 34.98
CA LEU A 14 10.54 40.42 33.87
C LEU A 14 10.28 38.91 33.81
N VAL A 15 10.25 38.22 34.95
CA VAL A 15 9.93 36.78 34.99
C VAL A 15 8.50 36.52 34.52
N SER A 16 7.51 37.35 34.92
CA SER A 16 6.14 37.22 34.40
C SER A 16 6.05 37.44 32.90
N LEU A 17 6.81 38.40 32.35
CA LEU A 17 6.86 38.67 30.92
C LEU A 17 7.45 37.50 30.13
N ILE A 18 8.52 36.89 30.64
CA ILE A 18 9.17 35.72 30.04
C ILE A 18 8.25 34.50 30.11
N LEU A 19 7.53 34.30 31.21
CA LEU A 19 6.58 33.19 31.36
C LEU A 19 5.40 33.35 30.39
N VAL A 20 4.84 34.57 30.25
CA VAL A 20 3.75 34.82 29.29
C VAL A 20 4.24 34.64 27.85
N SER A 21 5.44 35.12 27.49
CA SER A 21 5.98 34.89 26.15
C SER A 21 6.25 33.41 25.87
N ALA A 22 6.77 32.66 26.84
CA ALA A 22 7.04 31.23 26.68
C ALA A 22 5.73 30.42 26.52
N THR A 23 4.65 30.81 27.20
CA THR A 23 3.35 30.15 27.03
C THR A 23 2.71 30.44 25.67
N LEU A 24 2.92 31.65 25.10
CA LEU A 24 2.44 31.98 23.76
C LEU A 24 3.21 31.21 22.67
N SER A 25 4.53 31.07 22.81
CA SER A 25 5.36 30.34 21.83
C SER A 25 5.10 28.82 21.81
N LEU A 26 4.61 28.23 22.90
CA LEU A 26 4.26 26.80 22.94
C LEU A 26 2.83 26.52 22.42
N ALA A 27 1.95 27.52 22.34
CA ALA A 27 0.58 27.34 21.87
C ALA A 27 0.43 27.39 20.33
N GLU A 28 1.41 27.91 19.60
CA GLU A 28 1.36 28.05 18.13
C GLU A 28 1.83 26.79 17.36
N GLY A 29 2.49 25.84 18.01
CA GLY A 29 3.10 24.68 17.35
C GLY A 29 2.15 23.55 16.92
N ASP A 30 1.06 23.33 17.65
CA ASP A 30 0.17 22.16 17.43
C ASP A 30 -1.14 22.50 16.69
N ILE A 31 -1.31 23.76 16.27
CA ILE A 31 -2.56 24.23 15.65
C ILE A 31 -2.61 23.94 14.14
N GLU A 32 -1.49 23.86 13.42
CA GLU A 32 -1.52 23.69 11.96
C GLU A 32 -1.91 22.28 11.49
N GLU A 33 -1.61 21.22 12.26
CA GLU A 33 -1.88 19.84 11.84
C GLU A 33 -3.33 19.41 12.16
N ASN A 34 -3.89 19.89 13.27
CA ASN A 34 -5.30 19.67 13.65
C ASN A 34 -6.29 20.48 12.78
N GLN A 35 -5.76 21.38 11.93
CA GLN A 35 -6.53 22.27 11.09
C GLN A 35 -6.83 21.72 9.68
N ARG A 36 -6.23 20.59 9.26
CA ARG A 36 -6.38 20.11 7.86
C ARG A 36 -7.53 19.16 7.61
N ASP A 37 -8.17 18.62 8.64
CA ASP A 37 -9.28 17.69 8.49
C ASP A 37 -10.61 18.43 8.76
N PRO A 38 -11.38 18.78 7.70
CA PRO A 38 -12.66 19.47 7.84
C PRO A 38 -13.64 18.66 8.71
N GLN A 39 -13.56 17.34 8.66
CA GLN A 39 -14.44 16.42 9.39
C GLN A 39 -14.17 16.49 10.89
N ARG A 40 -12.89 16.52 11.30
CA ARG A 40 -12.53 16.75 12.71
C ARG A 40 -12.99 18.10 13.22
N ARG A 41 -12.85 19.18 12.42
CA ARG A 41 -13.32 20.53 12.79
C ARG A 41 -14.83 20.57 12.97
N TYR A 42 -15.58 19.93 12.08
CA TYR A 42 -17.03 19.83 12.18
C TYR A 42 -17.45 19.14 13.48
N HIS A 43 -16.82 18.01 13.82
CA HIS A 43 -17.09 17.31 15.07
C HIS A 43 -16.71 18.12 16.32
N GLN A 44 -15.63 18.89 16.28
CA GLN A 44 -15.28 19.80 17.37
C GLN A 44 -16.31 20.92 17.52
N CYS A 45 -16.78 21.51 16.41
CA CYS A 45 -17.83 22.53 16.38
C CYS A 45 -19.13 21.98 17.00
N GLN A 46 -19.57 20.79 16.57
CA GLN A 46 -20.74 20.12 17.15
C GLN A 46 -20.62 19.89 18.66
N ARG A 47 -19.43 19.46 19.14
CA ARG A 47 -19.20 19.25 20.59
C ARG A 47 -19.31 20.56 21.37
N ARG A 48 -18.73 21.65 20.87
CA ARG A 48 -18.84 22.99 21.50
C ARG A 48 -20.29 23.45 21.55
N CYS A 49 -21.03 23.33 20.44
CA CYS A 49 -22.47 23.64 20.42
C CYS A 49 -23.25 22.86 21.48
N ARG A 50 -22.90 21.59 21.74
CA ARG A 50 -23.56 20.76 22.77
C ARG A 50 -23.19 21.18 24.20
N GLN A 51 -22.00 21.73 24.41
CA GLN A 51 -21.50 22.11 25.73
C GLN A 51 -21.90 23.54 26.12
N GLU A 52 -21.87 24.47 25.18
CA GLU A 52 -22.09 25.90 25.42
C GLU A 52 -23.57 26.29 25.34
N GLU A 53 -24.35 25.68 24.45
CA GLU A 53 -25.77 26.02 24.26
C GLU A 53 -26.69 25.01 24.95
N ARG A 54 -27.34 25.45 26.03
CA ARG A 54 -28.33 24.66 26.79
C ARG A 54 -29.74 24.71 26.19
N ASP A 55 -30.06 25.73 25.40
CA ASP A 55 -31.36 25.86 24.75
C ASP A 55 -31.41 25.00 23.47
N PRO A 56 -32.41 24.11 23.31
CA PRO A 56 -32.49 23.20 22.16
C PRO A 56 -32.57 23.91 20.81
N ARG A 57 -33.24 25.07 20.72
CA ARG A 57 -33.35 25.82 19.46
C ARG A 57 -32.03 26.48 19.10
N ARG A 58 -31.33 27.06 20.09
CA ARG A 58 -29.99 27.62 19.89
C ARG A 58 -28.96 26.56 19.53
N GLN A 59 -29.03 25.39 20.17
CA GLN A 59 -28.17 24.26 19.85
C GLN A 59 -28.37 23.79 18.39
N GLN A 60 -29.62 23.68 17.92
CA GLN A 60 -29.89 23.34 16.52
C GLN A 60 -29.36 24.40 15.55
N GLN A 61 -29.54 25.69 15.85
CA GLN A 61 -29.00 26.77 15.02
C GLN A 61 -27.46 26.74 14.97
N CYS A 62 -26.81 26.46 16.10
CA CYS A 62 -25.36 26.31 16.16
C CYS A 62 -24.88 25.13 15.30
N GLN A 63 -25.54 23.97 15.39
CA GLN A 63 -25.23 22.81 14.57
C GLN A 63 -25.38 23.08 13.06
N ARG A 64 -26.45 23.79 12.64
CA ARG A 64 -26.63 24.18 11.24
C ARG A 64 -25.49 25.06 10.72
N ARG A 65 -25.03 26.03 11.51
CA ARG A 65 -23.86 26.86 11.12
C ARG A 65 -22.58 26.06 11.01
N CYS A 66 -22.37 25.06 11.87
CA CYS A 66 -21.24 24.15 11.76
C CYS A 66 -21.31 23.34 10.46
N GLU A 67 -22.51 22.88 10.07
CA GLU A 67 -22.76 22.10 8.87
C GLU A 67 -22.56 22.96 7.61
N GLU A 68 -23.14 24.16 7.56
CA GLU A 68 -22.93 25.13 6.48
C GLU A 68 -21.42 25.40 6.25
N ARG A 69 -20.69 25.69 7.33
CA ARG A 69 -19.23 25.91 7.24
C ARG A 69 -18.46 24.65 6.81
N TYR A 70 -18.92 23.46 7.21
CA TYR A 70 -18.30 22.21 6.77
C TYR A 70 -18.51 22.00 5.28
N VAL A 71 -19.74 22.19 4.78
CA VAL A 71 -20.08 22.07 3.37
C VAL A 71 -19.29 23.07 2.54
N GLU A 72 -19.17 24.33 2.96
CA GLU A 72 -18.35 25.33 2.26
C GLU A 72 -16.88 24.89 2.15
N LEU A 73 -16.30 24.34 3.21
CA LEU A 73 -14.91 23.86 3.22
C LEU A 73 -14.74 22.59 2.37
N ASP A 74 -15.70 21.67 2.46
CA ASP A 74 -15.72 20.41 1.71
C ASP A 74 -15.93 20.68 0.20
N GLU A 75 -16.76 21.65 -0.16
CA GLU A 75 -16.93 22.12 -1.54
C GLU A 75 -15.67 22.82 -2.06
N GLU A 76 -14.95 23.59 -1.24
CA GLU A 76 -13.68 24.20 -1.65
C GLU A 76 -12.58 23.15 -1.88
N ASP A 77 -12.56 22.08 -1.07
CA ASP A 77 -11.59 20.99 -1.18
C ASP A 77 -11.95 19.99 -2.30
N ASN A 78 -13.24 19.67 -2.47
CA ASN A 78 -13.73 18.90 -3.64
C ASN A 78 -13.56 19.67 -4.94
N GLN A 79 -13.63 21.01 -4.90
CA GLN A 79 -13.23 21.84 -6.02
C GLN A 79 -11.73 21.80 -6.28
N ARG A 80 -10.88 21.37 -5.35
CA ARG A 80 -9.44 21.18 -5.60
C ARG A 80 -9.13 19.79 -6.12
N ASP A 81 -9.97 18.79 -5.89
CA ASP A 81 -9.79 17.44 -6.44
C ASP A 81 -9.84 17.47 -7.98
N PRO A 82 -8.71 17.23 -8.67
CA PRO A 82 -8.67 17.18 -10.13
C PRO A 82 -9.63 16.13 -10.68
N ARG A 83 -9.83 15.02 -9.95
CA ARG A 83 -10.63 13.88 -10.41
C ARG A 83 -12.12 14.21 -10.43
N GLY A 84 -12.62 14.86 -9.37
CA GLY A 84 -13.99 15.37 -9.35
C GLY A 84 -14.29 16.30 -10.53
N ARG A 85 -13.39 17.26 -10.79
CA ARG A 85 -13.52 18.19 -11.94
C ARG A 85 -13.51 17.48 -13.29
N TYR A 86 -12.67 16.46 -13.46
CA TYR A 86 -12.63 15.67 -14.69
C TYR A 86 -13.94 14.94 -14.95
N GLN A 87 -14.50 14.29 -13.93
CA GLN A 87 -15.79 13.59 -14.04
C GLN A 87 -16.93 14.55 -14.36
N GLU A 88 -16.95 15.73 -13.73
CA GLU A 88 -17.92 16.76 -14.05
C GLU A 88 -17.80 17.24 -15.50
N CYS A 89 -16.57 17.48 -15.96
CA CYS A 89 -16.27 17.83 -17.35
C CYS A 89 -16.78 16.75 -18.32
N GLN A 90 -16.51 15.47 -18.05
CA GLN A 90 -17.00 14.35 -18.86
C GLN A 90 -18.54 14.31 -18.92
N ARG A 91 -19.23 14.41 -17.78
CA ARG A 91 -20.70 14.45 -17.72
C ARG A 91 -21.26 15.62 -18.53
N ARG A 92 -20.61 16.78 -18.46
CA ARG A 92 -21.01 17.96 -19.24
C ARG A 92 -20.81 17.76 -20.74
N CYS A 93 -19.71 17.14 -21.16
CA CYS A 93 -19.50 16.77 -22.55
C CYS A 93 -20.58 15.80 -23.05
N GLU A 94 -20.98 14.83 -22.22
CA GLU A 94 -22.04 13.87 -22.59
C GLU A 94 -23.42 14.52 -22.74
N GLN A 95 -23.71 15.55 -21.94
CA GLN A 95 -24.99 16.25 -21.96
C GLN A 95 -25.10 17.28 -23.08
N LEU A 96 -24.00 17.99 -23.38
CA LEU A 96 -24.01 19.10 -24.34
C LEU A 96 -23.75 18.66 -25.79
N GLU A 97 -22.89 17.66 -25.99
CA GLU A 97 -22.45 17.25 -27.33
C GLU A 97 -23.22 16.02 -27.83
N ARG A 98 -24.07 16.23 -28.84
CA ARG A 98 -24.80 15.13 -29.51
C ARG A 98 -23.99 14.44 -30.60
N ASP A 99 -23.01 15.13 -31.18
CA ASP A 99 -22.15 14.59 -32.23
C ASP A 99 -21.00 13.77 -31.60
N PRO A 100 -20.79 12.51 -32.02
CA PRO A 100 -19.74 11.67 -31.45
C PRO A 100 -18.31 12.22 -31.60
N ARG A 101 -18.02 12.95 -32.68
CA ARG A 101 -16.68 13.54 -32.90
C ARG A 101 -16.48 14.74 -31.97
N GLN A 102 -17.50 15.58 -31.81
CA GLN A 102 -17.43 16.71 -30.86
C GLN A 102 -17.32 16.22 -29.41
N GLN A 103 -18.05 15.14 -29.07
CA GLN A 103 -17.95 14.51 -27.75
C GLN A 103 -16.55 13.97 -27.47
N GLN A 104 -15.90 13.30 -28.43
CA GLN A 104 -14.52 12.85 -28.28
C GLN A 104 -13.54 14.01 -28.10
N GLN A 105 -13.66 15.08 -28.89
CA GLN A 105 -12.81 16.26 -28.73
C GLN A 105 -13.01 16.93 -27.36
N CYS A 106 -14.25 17.01 -26.87
CA CYS A 106 -14.56 17.53 -25.54
C CYS A 106 -13.91 16.67 -24.45
N ARG A 107 -14.02 15.34 -24.55
CA ARG A 107 -13.37 14.40 -23.61
C ARG A 107 -11.85 14.54 -23.61
N ARG A 108 -11.20 14.69 -24.77
CA ARG A 108 -9.75 14.95 -24.87
C ARG A 108 -9.36 16.23 -24.12
N ARG A 109 -10.09 17.34 -24.32
CA ARG A 109 -9.84 18.60 -23.59
C ARG A 109 -10.02 18.45 -22.08
N CYS A 110 -11.01 17.69 -21.64
CA CYS A 110 -11.17 17.37 -20.21
C CYS A 110 -9.96 16.60 -19.67
N GLU A 111 -9.44 15.64 -20.44
CA GLU A 111 -8.29 14.83 -20.03
C GLU A 111 -7.01 15.67 -19.98
N GLU A 112 -6.78 16.52 -20.97
CA GLU A 112 -5.65 17.47 -20.94
C GLU A 112 -5.71 18.37 -19.71
N ARG A 113 -6.88 18.96 -19.42
CA ARG A 113 -7.05 19.83 -18.25
C ARG A 113 -6.90 19.07 -16.93
N TYR A 114 -7.35 17.82 -16.88
CA TYR A 114 -7.16 16.96 -15.71
C TYR A 114 -5.68 16.73 -15.43
N VAL A 115 -4.92 16.37 -16.47
CA VAL A 115 -3.48 16.15 -16.37
C VAL A 115 -2.79 17.42 -15.89
N GLU A 116 -3.07 18.58 -16.48
CA GLU A 116 -2.49 19.85 -16.05
C GLU A 116 -2.73 20.15 -14.56
N LEU A 117 -3.97 19.96 -14.09
CA LEU A 117 -4.33 20.14 -12.67
C LEU A 117 -3.60 19.14 -11.77
N GLU A 118 -3.52 17.88 -12.19
CA GLU A 118 -2.77 16.83 -11.47
C GLU A 118 -1.27 17.14 -11.44
N GLU A 119 -0.70 17.72 -12.51
CA GLU A 119 0.70 18.16 -12.53
C GLU A 119 0.94 19.34 -11.59
N GLU A 120 0.06 20.34 -11.60
CA GLU A 120 0.15 21.51 -10.70
C GLU A 120 0.05 21.06 -9.24
N ASP A 121 -0.89 20.18 -8.91
CA ASP A 121 -1.06 19.67 -7.56
C ASP A 121 0.15 18.84 -7.10
N ASN A 122 0.65 17.95 -7.96
CA ASN A 122 1.89 17.20 -7.70
C ASN A 122 3.10 18.12 -7.48
N GLN A 123 3.24 19.19 -8.28
CA GLN A 123 4.31 20.18 -8.10
C GLN A 123 4.16 20.93 -6.77
N ARG A 124 2.92 21.31 -6.42
CA ARG A 124 2.62 21.98 -5.15
C ARG A 124 2.98 21.09 -3.97
N ASP A 125 2.63 19.82 -4.04
CA ASP A 125 2.94 18.83 -3.01
C ASP A 125 4.43 18.55 -2.90
N ARG A 126 5.16 18.46 -4.02
CA ARG A 126 6.62 18.35 -3.98
C ARG A 126 7.24 19.58 -3.33
N ARG A 127 6.82 20.78 -3.72
CA ARG A 127 7.31 22.03 -3.13
C ARG A 127 7.03 22.08 -1.62
N ARG A 128 5.86 21.64 -1.18
CA ARG A 128 5.51 21.53 0.25
C ARG A 128 6.42 20.55 0.97
N ARG A 129 6.61 19.34 0.45
CA ARG A 129 7.51 18.32 1.02
C ARG A 129 8.95 18.81 1.12
N TYR A 130 9.43 19.49 0.10
CA TYR A 130 10.77 20.10 0.09
C TYR A 130 10.90 21.19 1.16
N GLN A 131 9.94 22.12 1.25
CA GLN A 131 9.93 23.17 2.29
C GLN A 131 9.86 22.58 3.70
N GLU A 132 9.07 21.52 3.90
CA GLU A 132 9.00 20.83 5.18
C GLU A 132 10.33 20.17 5.53
N CYS A 133 10.99 19.53 4.57
CA CYS A 133 12.32 18.97 4.72
C CYS A 133 13.33 20.06 5.15
N GLN A 134 13.32 21.21 4.47
CA GLN A 134 14.17 22.35 4.82
C GLN A 134 13.92 22.85 6.25
N ARG A 135 12.66 23.08 6.62
CA ARG A 135 12.29 23.50 7.98
C ARG A 135 12.74 22.49 9.04
N ARG A 136 12.59 21.19 8.77
CA ARG A 136 13.08 20.13 9.68
C ARG A 136 14.60 20.17 9.83
N CYS A 137 15.35 20.39 8.74
CA CYS A 137 16.80 20.55 8.81
C CYS A 137 17.21 21.76 9.66
N GLU A 138 16.54 22.90 9.49
CA GLU A 138 16.80 24.13 10.28
C GLU A 138 16.50 23.95 11.76
N GLN A 139 15.45 23.19 12.11
CA GLN A 139 15.06 22.98 13.50
C GLN A 139 15.93 21.94 14.21
N GLN A 140 16.35 20.87 13.51
CA GLN A 140 17.04 19.73 14.13
C GLN A 140 18.56 19.86 14.15
N GLU A 141 19.16 20.51 13.14
CA GLU A 141 20.61 20.57 13.00
C GLU A 141 21.15 21.96 13.38
N ARG A 142 21.79 22.06 14.56
CA ARG A 142 22.45 23.30 15.01
C ARG A 142 23.84 23.50 14.42
N ASP A 143 24.47 22.43 13.92
CA ASP A 143 25.79 22.49 13.31
C ASP A 143 25.65 22.91 11.82
N PRO A 144 26.31 24.00 11.39
CA PRO A 144 26.19 24.50 10.01
C PRO A 144 26.60 23.48 8.93
N ARG A 145 27.58 22.62 9.20
CA ARG A 145 28.02 21.58 8.25
C ARG A 145 26.96 20.49 8.12
N ARG A 146 26.33 20.09 9.23
CA ARG A 146 25.26 19.09 9.21
C ARG A 146 23.99 19.63 8.57
N GLN A 147 23.67 20.90 8.83
CA GLN A 147 22.56 21.60 8.19
C GLN A 147 22.72 21.63 6.65
N GLN A 148 23.92 21.96 6.14
CA GLN A 148 24.19 21.90 4.70
C GLN A 148 24.06 20.49 4.11
N GLN A 149 24.54 19.45 4.82
CA GLN A 149 24.37 18.07 4.37
C GLN A 149 22.90 17.65 4.35
N CYS A 150 22.11 18.10 5.33
CA CYS A 150 20.67 17.87 5.38
C CYS A 150 19.96 18.53 4.19
N GLN A 151 20.27 19.80 3.90
CA GLN A 151 19.71 20.52 2.76
C GLN A 151 20.02 19.84 1.42
N ARG A 152 21.28 19.40 1.19
CA ARG A 152 21.65 18.63 0.00
C ARG A 152 20.81 17.36 -0.15
N ARG A 153 20.58 16.63 0.94
CA ARG A 153 19.71 15.44 0.91
C ARG A 153 18.26 15.76 0.56
N CYS A 154 17.73 16.90 1.02
CA CYS A 154 16.40 17.37 0.61
C CYS A 154 16.36 17.70 -0.89
N GLU A 155 17.39 18.36 -1.42
CA GLU A 155 17.52 18.69 -2.85
C GLU A 155 17.63 17.42 -3.70
N ASP A 156 18.50 16.49 -3.33
CA ASP A 156 18.67 15.20 -4.01
C ASP A 156 17.36 14.42 -4.03
N ARG A 157 16.63 14.40 -2.90
CA ARG A 157 15.30 13.77 -2.82
C ARG A 157 14.30 14.44 -3.76
N GLY A 158 14.24 15.77 -3.76
CA GLY A 158 13.35 16.53 -4.64
C GLY A 158 13.65 16.29 -6.12
N ARG A 159 14.93 16.16 -6.48
CA ARG A 159 15.37 15.83 -7.85
C ARG A 159 15.00 14.40 -8.24
N ASN A 160 15.23 13.42 -7.35
CA ASN A 160 14.86 12.04 -7.63
C ASN A 160 13.34 11.90 -7.83
N GLU A 161 12.54 12.55 -6.98
CA GLU A 161 11.08 12.59 -7.16
C GLU A 161 10.68 13.23 -8.50
N GLU A 162 11.46 14.19 -9.01
CA GLU A 162 11.29 14.79 -10.34
C GLU A 162 11.59 13.84 -11.48
N GLU A 163 12.70 13.13 -11.40
CA GLU A 163 13.07 12.11 -12.38
C GLU A 163 12.05 10.96 -12.41
N ASP A 164 11.58 10.50 -11.25
CA ASP A 164 10.56 9.45 -11.16
C ASP A 164 9.25 9.89 -11.81
N ASN A 165 8.79 11.12 -11.54
CA ASN A 165 7.59 11.65 -12.22
C ASN A 165 7.79 11.87 -13.72
N GLN A 166 9.01 12.13 -14.18
CA GLN A 166 9.30 12.24 -15.62
C GLN A 166 9.24 10.88 -16.33
N ARG A 167 9.57 9.80 -15.62
CA ARG A 167 9.55 8.41 -16.11
C ARG A 167 8.17 7.78 -16.15
N ASP A 168 7.12 8.46 -15.67
CA ASP A 168 5.75 7.98 -15.74
C ASP A 168 5.36 7.66 -17.20
N PRO A 169 5.15 6.36 -17.54
CA PRO A 169 4.84 5.95 -18.91
C PRO A 169 3.60 6.65 -19.46
N ARG A 170 2.62 6.96 -18.60
CA ARG A 170 1.36 7.60 -19.00
C ARG A 170 1.59 9.03 -19.49
N ARG A 171 2.50 9.76 -18.85
CA ARG A 171 2.88 11.13 -19.26
C ARG A 171 3.68 11.13 -20.55
N GLU A 172 4.59 10.18 -20.73
CA GLU A 172 5.29 10.02 -22.01
C GLU A 172 4.31 9.74 -23.15
N TYR A 173 3.33 8.86 -22.94
CA TYR A 173 2.29 8.56 -23.93
C TYR A 173 1.49 9.80 -24.33
N GLN A 174 1.00 10.59 -23.37
CA GLN A 174 0.25 11.81 -23.66
C GLN A 174 1.09 12.87 -24.38
N ARG A 175 2.38 13.02 -24.00
CA ARG A 175 3.32 13.90 -24.74
C ARG A 175 3.51 13.43 -26.18
N CYS A 176 3.56 12.12 -26.41
CA CYS A 176 3.62 11.53 -27.74
C CYS A 176 2.35 11.83 -28.55
N GLN A 177 1.15 11.62 -27.97
CA GLN A 177 -0.12 11.95 -28.61
C GLN A 177 -0.22 13.43 -29.01
N ARG A 178 0.08 14.35 -28.09
CA ARG A 178 0.08 15.81 -28.39
C ARG A 178 1.06 16.17 -29.51
N ARG A 179 2.21 15.49 -29.58
CA ARG A 179 3.17 15.69 -30.66
C ARG A 179 2.62 15.19 -32.00
N CYS A 180 1.96 14.04 -32.02
CA CYS A 180 1.28 13.52 -33.21
C CYS A 180 0.21 14.49 -33.71
N GLU A 181 -0.63 15.01 -32.82
CA GLU A 181 -1.68 15.99 -33.17
C GLU A 181 -1.11 17.30 -33.73
N GLN A 182 0.04 17.75 -33.23
CA GLN A 182 0.67 18.99 -33.70
C GLN A 182 1.45 18.84 -35.02
N GLN A 183 2.07 17.67 -35.24
CA GLN A 183 2.95 17.45 -36.39
C GLN A 183 2.22 16.86 -37.60
N GLU A 184 1.22 16.01 -37.38
CA GLU A 184 0.55 15.28 -38.45
C GLU A 184 -0.76 15.96 -38.86
N ARG A 185 -0.76 16.58 -40.04
CA ARG A 185 -1.98 17.19 -40.62
C ARG A 185 -2.84 16.18 -41.38
N ASP A 186 -2.27 15.06 -41.79
CA ASP A 186 -2.98 14.00 -42.51
C ASP A 186 -3.57 12.99 -41.50
N PRO A 187 -4.88 12.69 -41.56
CA PRO A 187 -5.52 11.79 -40.60
C PRO A 187 -4.92 10.38 -40.55
N ARG A 188 -4.43 9.84 -41.68
CA ARG A 188 -3.82 8.50 -41.72
C ARG A 188 -2.43 8.51 -41.10
N GLN A 189 -1.69 9.59 -41.25
CA GLN A 189 -0.40 9.73 -40.58
C GLN A 189 -0.56 9.94 -39.08
N GLN A 190 -1.57 10.73 -38.66
CA GLN A 190 -1.92 10.90 -37.26
C GLN A 190 -2.26 9.54 -36.61
N GLU A 191 -3.14 8.73 -37.20
CA GLU A 191 -3.49 7.42 -36.65
C GLU A 191 -2.27 6.49 -36.55
N ARG A 192 -1.38 6.50 -37.56
CA ARG A 192 -0.13 5.74 -37.53
C ARG A 192 0.83 6.23 -36.43
N CYS A 193 0.83 7.52 -36.14
CA CYS A 193 1.63 8.10 -35.07
C CYS A 193 1.05 7.71 -33.70
N GLU A 194 -0.26 7.85 -33.51
CA GLU A 194 -0.98 7.45 -32.29
C GLU A 194 -0.75 5.97 -31.97
N ARG A 195 -0.85 5.06 -32.95
CA ARG A 195 -0.54 3.63 -32.74
C ARG A 195 0.89 3.39 -32.28
N ARG A 196 1.87 4.10 -32.83
CA ARG A 196 3.28 3.96 -32.40
C ARG A 196 3.49 4.46 -30.97
N CYS A 197 2.76 5.50 -30.56
CA CYS A 197 2.77 5.94 -29.17
C CYS A 197 2.19 4.86 -28.25
N GLU A 198 1.08 4.22 -28.67
CA GLU A 198 0.40 3.17 -27.90
C GLU A 198 1.28 1.93 -27.77
N GLU A 199 1.87 1.44 -28.86
CA GLU A 199 2.81 0.33 -28.86
C GLU A 199 3.98 0.56 -27.90
N ARG A 200 4.58 1.77 -27.91
CA ARG A 200 5.67 2.13 -26.98
C ARG A 200 5.19 2.21 -25.53
N PHE A 201 3.99 2.74 -25.29
CA PHE A 201 3.41 2.83 -23.96
C PHE A 201 3.15 1.44 -23.40
N GLU A 202 2.56 0.55 -24.19
CA GLU A 202 2.35 -0.84 -23.82
C GLU A 202 3.69 -1.54 -23.55
N GLU A 203 4.69 -1.41 -24.42
CA GLU A 203 6.02 -1.99 -24.23
C GLU A 203 6.63 -1.59 -22.87
N ARG A 204 6.63 -0.30 -22.53
CA ARG A 204 7.13 0.17 -21.23
C ARG A 204 6.31 -0.34 -20.05
N ARG A 205 4.99 -0.34 -20.19
CA ARG A 205 4.11 -0.90 -19.17
C ARG A 205 4.39 -2.38 -18.96
N TRP A 206 4.65 -3.13 -20.04
CA TRP A 206 5.06 -4.53 -19.96
C TRP A 206 6.43 -4.69 -19.30
N ASP A 207 7.40 -3.79 -19.53
CA ASP A 207 8.70 -3.83 -18.85
C ASP A 207 8.55 -3.58 -17.33
N ASP A 208 7.76 -2.58 -16.92
CA ASP A 208 7.47 -2.30 -15.51
C ASP A 208 6.68 -3.44 -14.84
N GLU A 209 5.74 -4.03 -15.59
CA GLU A 209 5.02 -5.21 -15.16
C GLU A 209 5.90 -6.47 -15.16
N ASP A 210 6.87 -6.62 -16.07
CA ASP A 210 7.81 -7.76 -16.15
C ASP A 210 8.83 -7.67 -15.02
N ASP A 211 9.31 -6.49 -14.63
CA ASP A 211 10.17 -6.34 -13.44
C ASP A 211 9.42 -6.72 -12.15
N ASN A 212 8.14 -6.38 -12.05
CA ASN A 212 7.29 -6.84 -10.95
C ASN A 212 6.91 -8.32 -11.07
N GLN A 213 6.73 -8.86 -12.29
CA GLN A 213 6.37 -10.26 -12.51
C GLN A 213 7.55 -11.22 -12.47
N ARG A 214 8.78 -10.77 -12.77
CA ARG A 214 10.04 -11.52 -12.60
C ARG A 214 10.34 -11.79 -11.14
N ARG A 215 9.76 -10.99 -10.25
CA ARG A 215 9.80 -11.17 -8.79
C ARG A 215 8.64 -12.01 -8.25
N ASP A 216 7.81 -12.62 -9.12
CA ASP A 216 6.81 -13.60 -8.70
C ASP A 216 7.31 -15.01 -9.08
N PRO A 217 8.00 -15.72 -8.16
CA PRO A 217 8.47 -17.08 -8.39
C PRO A 217 7.37 -18.01 -8.91
N ARG A 218 6.11 -17.79 -8.52
CA ARG A 218 4.99 -18.66 -8.87
C ARG A 218 4.64 -18.57 -10.35
N ARG A 219 4.70 -17.37 -10.93
CA ARG A 219 4.53 -17.18 -12.38
C ARG A 219 5.64 -17.83 -13.18
N GLU A 220 6.89 -17.74 -12.71
CA GLU A 220 8.03 -18.40 -13.36
C GLU A 220 7.87 -19.92 -13.34
N TYR A 221 7.48 -20.50 -12.19
CA TYR A 221 7.19 -21.93 -12.07
C TYR A 221 6.12 -22.39 -13.05
N HIS A 222 4.98 -21.69 -13.12
CA HIS A 222 3.92 -22.02 -14.07
C HIS A 222 4.35 -21.89 -15.54
N ARG A 223 5.19 -20.89 -15.86
CA ARG A 223 5.77 -20.73 -17.20
C ARG A 223 6.71 -21.90 -17.53
N CYS A 224 7.52 -22.34 -16.57
CA CYS A 224 8.40 -23.49 -16.71
C CYS A 224 7.61 -24.78 -16.92
N GLN A 225 6.58 -25.03 -16.11
CA GLN A 225 5.73 -26.21 -16.25
C GLN A 225 5.06 -26.30 -17.62
N ARG A 226 4.49 -25.19 -18.11
CA ARG A 226 3.87 -25.15 -19.46
C ARG A 226 4.87 -25.43 -20.57
N ARG A 227 6.15 -25.06 -20.42
CA ARG A 227 7.20 -25.42 -21.40
C ARG A 227 7.51 -26.90 -21.34
N CYS A 228 7.62 -27.48 -20.14
CA CYS A 228 7.82 -28.92 -19.98
C CYS A 228 6.68 -29.72 -20.65
N GLU A 229 5.43 -29.32 -20.45
CA GLU A 229 4.25 -29.94 -21.08
C GLU A 229 4.25 -29.85 -22.61
N GLN A 230 4.82 -28.77 -23.18
CA GLN A 230 4.86 -28.57 -24.63
C GLN A 230 6.06 -29.23 -25.31
N GLN A 231 7.21 -29.25 -24.65
CA GLN A 231 8.47 -29.70 -25.24
C GLN A 231 8.73 -31.18 -24.99
N GLU A 232 8.33 -31.70 -23.82
CA GLU A 232 8.59 -33.08 -23.43
C GLU A 232 7.39 -33.97 -23.74
N ARG A 233 7.52 -34.81 -24.76
CA ARG A 233 6.48 -35.79 -25.12
C ARG A 233 6.54 -37.07 -24.28
N ASP A 234 7.71 -37.39 -23.74
CA ASP A 234 7.91 -38.57 -22.91
C ASP A 234 7.55 -38.25 -21.44
N PRO A 235 6.71 -39.06 -20.78
CA PRO A 235 6.29 -38.81 -19.40
C PRO A 235 7.43 -38.73 -18.39
N ARG A 236 8.52 -39.49 -18.58
CA ARG A 236 9.67 -39.47 -17.65
C ARG A 236 10.51 -38.22 -17.85
N GLN A 237 10.65 -37.76 -19.09
CA GLN A 237 11.34 -36.49 -19.37
C GLN A 237 10.53 -35.29 -18.87
N GLN A 238 9.21 -35.32 -19.06
CA GLN A 238 8.30 -34.32 -18.51
C GLN A 238 8.42 -34.25 -16.99
N GLU A 239 8.40 -35.39 -16.29
CA GLU A 239 8.56 -35.43 -14.83
C GLU A 239 9.91 -34.86 -14.38
N ARG A 240 11.01 -35.18 -15.07
CA ARG A 240 12.34 -34.64 -14.76
C ARG A 240 12.41 -33.12 -15.01
N CYS A 241 11.73 -32.63 -16.04
CA CYS A 241 11.62 -31.20 -16.33
C CYS A 241 10.83 -30.49 -15.24
N GLU A 242 9.66 -31.01 -14.85
CA GLU A 242 8.84 -30.45 -13.78
C GLU A 242 9.57 -30.41 -12.43
N ARG A 243 10.35 -31.45 -12.08
CA ARG A 243 11.19 -31.43 -10.87
C ARG A 243 12.22 -30.30 -10.89
N ARG A 244 12.90 -30.07 -12.01
CA ARG A 244 13.85 -28.95 -12.14
C ARG A 244 13.17 -27.59 -12.01
N CYS A 245 11.94 -27.45 -12.53
CA CYS A 245 11.15 -26.24 -12.31
C CYS A 245 10.83 -26.05 -10.83
N GLU A 246 10.48 -27.13 -10.12
CA GLU A 246 10.12 -27.13 -8.71
C GLU A 246 11.34 -26.79 -7.83
N GLU A 247 12.49 -27.39 -8.09
CA GLU A 247 13.77 -27.08 -7.41
C GLU A 247 14.13 -25.60 -7.56
N ARG A 248 14.05 -25.03 -8.79
CA ARG A 248 14.32 -23.61 -9.03
C ARG A 248 13.32 -22.69 -8.31
N PHE A 249 12.05 -23.09 -8.28
CA PHE A 249 11.01 -22.34 -7.59
C PHE A 249 11.26 -22.31 -6.09
N GLU A 250 11.63 -23.44 -5.49
CA GLU A 250 12.02 -23.52 -4.08
C GLU A 250 13.24 -22.66 -3.80
N GLU A 251 14.30 -22.76 -4.60
CA GLU A 251 15.51 -21.96 -4.45
C GLU A 251 15.19 -20.45 -4.39
N ARG A 252 14.41 -19.94 -5.35
CA ARG A 252 13.99 -18.53 -5.33
C ARG A 252 13.11 -18.16 -4.13
N ARG A 253 12.20 -19.05 -3.73
CA ARG A 253 11.36 -18.84 -2.54
C ARG A 253 12.23 -18.73 -1.28
N TRP A 254 13.22 -19.59 -1.13
CA TRP A 254 14.17 -19.53 -0.01
C TRP A 254 14.99 -18.24 -0.03
N ASP A 255 15.45 -17.79 -1.19
CA ASP A 255 16.15 -16.51 -1.32
C ASP A 255 15.25 -15.33 -0.89
N ASP A 256 14.00 -15.30 -1.35
CA ASP A 256 13.02 -14.26 -0.99
C ASP A 256 12.69 -14.30 0.53
N GLU A 257 12.56 -15.50 1.10
CA GLU A 257 12.34 -15.70 2.54
C GLU A 257 13.57 -15.26 3.36
N GLU A 258 14.79 -15.60 2.94
CA GLU A 258 16.02 -15.15 3.61
C GLU A 258 16.14 -13.62 3.57
N ASP A 259 15.88 -13.01 2.42
CA ASP A 259 15.91 -11.56 2.27
C ASP A 259 14.83 -10.88 3.13
N ASN A 260 13.64 -11.45 3.21
CA ASN A 260 12.58 -10.96 4.09
C ASN A 260 12.98 -11.05 5.58
N GLN A 261 13.52 -12.20 6.01
CA GLN A 261 14.03 -12.38 7.38
C GLN A 261 15.18 -11.41 7.69
N ARG A 262 16.11 -11.24 6.75
CA ARG A 262 17.23 -10.30 6.86
C ARG A 262 16.73 -8.86 6.95
N ASN A 263 15.68 -8.50 6.21
CA ASN A 263 15.07 -7.18 6.27
C ASN A 263 14.36 -6.95 7.61
N CYS A 264 13.55 -7.90 8.07
CA CYS A 264 12.92 -7.86 9.40
C CYS A 264 13.95 -7.67 10.51
N ARG A 265 15.06 -8.43 10.46
CA ARG A 265 16.16 -8.30 11.43
C ARG A 265 16.81 -6.92 11.39
N ARG A 266 17.03 -6.35 10.20
CA ARG A 266 17.58 -4.99 10.05
C ARG A 266 16.63 -3.93 10.59
N GLU A 267 15.33 -4.06 10.35
CA GLU A 267 14.32 -3.13 10.88
C GLU A 267 14.26 -3.19 12.41
N HIS A 268 14.27 -4.40 12.98
CA HIS A 268 14.33 -4.62 14.42
C HIS A 268 15.56 -3.97 15.06
N GLN A 269 16.75 -4.20 14.51
CA GLN A 269 17.98 -3.54 14.97
C GLN A 269 17.92 -2.00 14.87
N ARG A 270 17.27 -1.46 13.82
CA ARG A 270 17.08 -0.01 13.69
C ARG A 270 16.11 0.53 14.73
N CYS A 271 15.10 -0.26 15.12
CA CYS A 271 14.15 0.07 16.18
C CYS A 271 14.86 0.11 17.54
N GLN A 272 15.62 -0.94 17.88
CA GLN A 272 16.41 -1.01 19.12
C GLN A 272 17.37 0.18 19.26
N ARG A 273 18.17 0.48 18.21
CA ARG A 273 19.07 1.64 18.22
C ARG A 273 18.35 2.98 18.41
N ARG A 274 17.09 3.11 17.98
CA ARG A 274 16.29 4.33 18.24
C ARG A 274 15.84 4.39 19.69
N CYS A 275 15.41 3.27 20.27
CA CYS A 275 15.05 3.20 21.68
C CYS A 275 16.22 3.61 22.57
N GLU A 276 17.41 3.05 22.33
CA GLU A 276 18.66 3.39 23.06
C GLU A 276 19.02 4.87 22.96
N GLN A 277 18.73 5.52 21.82
CA GLN A 277 19.10 6.93 21.60
C GLN A 277 18.07 7.92 22.16
N GLN A 278 16.78 7.55 22.17
CA GLN A 278 15.69 8.47 22.52
C GLN A 278 15.28 8.35 23.99
N GLU A 279 15.34 7.15 24.56
CA GLU A 279 14.85 6.89 25.91
C GLU A 279 16.00 6.94 26.92
N ARG A 280 15.97 7.94 27.81
CA ARG A 280 16.94 8.06 28.91
C ARG A 280 16.50 7.32 30.18
N ASP A 281 15.22 7.04 30.30
CA ASP A 281 14.65 6.33 31.44
C ASP A 281 14.66 4.82 31.17
N PRO A 282 15.25 4.00 32.07
CA PRO A 282 15.35 2.55 31.86
C PRO A 282 14.02 1.83 31.65
N ARG A 283 12.93 2.30 32.29
CA ARG A 283 11.61 1.66 32.14
C ARG A 283 10.97 2.02 30.81
N GLN A 284 11.22 3.23 30.31
CA GLN A 284 10.75 3.64 28.99
C GLN A 284 11.52 2.93 27.89
N GLN A 285 12.84 2.76 28.07
CA GLN A 285 13.67 1.97 27.17
C GLN A 285 13.16 0.52 27.06
N GLU A 286 12.94 -0.16 28.19
CA GLU A 286 12.41 -1.54 28.19
C GLU A 286 11.05 -1.65 27.49
N ARG A 287 10.15 -0.68 27.71
CA ARG A 287 8.84 -0.64 27.04
C ARG A 287 8.97 -0.38 25.53
N CYS A 288 9.98 0.37 25.10
CA CYS A 288 10.28 0.61 23.70
C CYS A 288 10.81 -0.66 23.03
N GLU A 289 11.78 -1.33 23.67
CA GLU A 289 12.36 -2.60 23.20
C GLU A 289 11.30 -3.69 23.04
N ARG A 290 10.42 -3.87 24.04
CA ARG A 290 9.30 -4.83 23.93
C ARG A 290 8.39 -4.56 22.72
N ARG A 291 8.11 -3.29 22.41
CA ARG A 291 7.31 -2.94 21.22
C ARG A 291 8.05 -3.23 19.91
N CYS A 292 9.38 -3.07 19.88
CA CYS A 292 10.17 -3.48 18.74
C CYS A 292 10.13 -5.01 18.56
N ASP A 293 10.25 -5.78 19.64
CA ASP A 293 10.19 -7.24 19.62
C ASP A 293 8.81 -7.75 19.18
N GLU A 294 7.73 -7.19 19.73
CA GLU A 294 6.36 -7.52 19.34
C GLU A 294 6.14 -7.31 17.84
N ARG A 295 6.56 -6.16 17.31
CA ARG A 295 6.45 -5.86 15.87
C ARG A 295 7.31 -6.76 15.00
N PHE A 296 8.48 -7.18 15.49
CA PHE A 296 9.34 -8.11 14.79
C PHE A 296 8.72 -9.50 14.71
N GLU A 297 8.17 -10.01 15.81
CA GLU A 297 7.46 -11.29 15.85
C GLU A 297 6.16 -11.26 15.02
N GLU A 298 5.40 -10.16 15.06
CA GLU A 298 4.22 -9.96 14.21
C GLU A 298 4.59 -10.09 12.73
N ARG A 299 5.59 -9.32 12.26
CA ARG A 299 6.06 -9.41 10.87
C ARG A 299 6.61 -10.78 10.49
N ARG A 300 7.26 -11.47 11.43
CA ARG A 300 7.76 -12.81 11.20
C ARG A 300 6.61 -13.80 11.03
N ARG A 301 5.55 -13.70 11.83
CA ARG A 301 4.34 -14.51 11.68
C ARG A 301 3.59 -14.20 10.39
N ASP A 302 3.42 -12.93 10.04
CA ASP A 302 2.75 -12.55 8.79
C ASP A 302 3.47 -13.16 7.58
N GLY A 303 4.81 -13.23 7.61
CA GLY A 303 5.60 -13.90 6.57
C GLY A 303 5.52 -15.43 6.58
N GLU A 304 5.17 -16.05 7.71
CA GLU A 304 4.98 -17.50 7.86
C GLU A 304 3.55 -17.93 7.46
N GLU A 305 2.52 -17.13 7.74
CA GLU A 305 1.12 -17.47 7.45
C GLU A 305 0.84 -17.57 5.93
N ASP A 306 1.51 -16.76 5.11
CA ASP A 306 1.40 -16.82 3.64
C ASP A 306 1.99 -18.14 3.06
N ASN A 307 2.88 -18.81 3.80
CA ASN A 307 3.57 -20.02 3.35
C ASN A 307 2.74 -21.30 3.56
N ASP A 308 1.94 -21.36 4.63
CA ASP A 308 1.14 -22.55 4.97
C ASP A 308 0.07 -22.88 3.91
N GLU A 309 -0.50 -21.88 3.24
CA GLU A 309 -1.47 -22.13 2.16
C GLU A 309 -0.80 -22.73 0.92
N VAL A 310 0.45 -22.35 0.64
CA VAL A 310 1.22 -22.82 -0.52
C VAL A 310 1.67 -24.27 -0.31
N ASP A 311 2.18 -24.60 0.87
CA ASP A 311 2.62 -25.96 1.17
C ASP A 311 1.45 -26.95 1.19
N ASN A 312 0.29 -26.52 1.69
CA ASN A 312 -0.96 -27.28 1.58
C ASN A 312 -1.40 -27.53 0.13
N GLN A 313 -1.28 -26.53 -0.76
CA GLN A 313 -1.58 -26.71 -2.19
C GLN A 313 -0.63 -27.71 -2.85
N ARG A 314 0.67 -27.65 -2.50
CA ARG A 314 1.69 -28.56 -3.03
C ARG A 314 1.45 -29.99 -2.60
N ASP A 315 1.20 -30.23 -1.32
CA ASP A 315 0.89 -31.55 -0.79
C ASP A 315 -0.36 -32.15 -1.41
N ARG A 316 -1.39 -31.33 -1.64
CA ARG A 316 -2.60 -31.72 -2.34
C ARG A 316 -2.29 -32.13 -3.79
N ARG A 317 -1.42 -31.39 -4.48
CA ARG A 317 -1.00 -31.69 -5.85
C ARG A 317 -0.16 -32.96 -5.93
N ARG A 318 0.73 -33.17 -4.96
CA ARG A 318 1.54 -34.39 -4.82
C ARG A 318 0.67 -35.62 -4.58
N ARG A 319 -0.24 -35.56 -3.60
CA ARG A 319 -1.22 -36.63 -3.31
C ARG A 319 -2.08 -36.97 -4.53
N TYR A 320 -2.51 -35.95 -5.29
CA TYR A 320 -3.24 -36.17 -6.53
C TYR A 320 -2.41 -36.90 -7.59
N ARG A 321 -1.14 -36.50 -7.81
CA ARG A 321 -0.23 -37.19 -8.75
C ARG A 321 0.05 -38.64 -8.33
N GLU A 322 0.28 -38.89 -7.05
CA GLU A 322 0.47 -40.25 -6.52
C GLU A 322 -0.78 -41.10 -6.71
N CYS A 323 -1.97 -40.54 -6.47
CA CYS A 323 -3.24 -41.20 -6.75
C CYS A 323 -3.40 -41.54 -8.24
N GLN A 324 -3.05 -40.62 -9.15
CA GLN A 324 -3.07 -40.87 -10.59
C GLN A 324 -2.13 -42.01 -11.01
N ARG A 325 -0.91 -42.07 -10.46
CA ARG A 325 0.02 -43.18 -10.73
C ARG A 325 -0.56 -44.52 -10.28
N ARG A 326 -1.11 -44.59 -9.06
CA ARG A 326 -1.76 -45.81 -8.55
C ARG A 326 -2.91 -46.25 -9.44
N CYS A 327 -3.73 -45.33 -9.94
CA CYS A 327 -4.79 -45.65 -10.90
C CYS A 327 -4.24 -46.20 -12.22
N GLN A 328 -3.10 -45.71 -12.71
CA GLN A 328 -2.47 -46.22 -13.94
C GLN A 328 -1.87 -47.61 -13.74
N GLU A 329 -1.35 -47.90 -12.55
CA GLU A 329 -0.73 -49.18 -12.22
C GLU A 329 -1.75 -50.29 -11.91
N GLN A 330 -2.83 -49.97 -11.19
CA GLN A 330 -3.80 -50.95 -10.71
C GLN A 330 -4.93 -51.24 -11.72
N GLU A 331 -5.39 -50.22 -12.45
CA GLU A 331 -6.55 -50.35 -13.33
C GLU A 331 -6.13 -50.55 -14.79
N ARG A 332 -6.32 -51.77 -15.30
CA ARG A 332 -6.10 -52.10 -16.72
C ARG A 332 -7.27 -51.69 -17.62
N ASP A 333 -8.48 -51.57 -17.07
CA ASP A 333 -9.67 -51.17 -17.82
C ASP A 333 -9.77 -49.64 -17.94
N PRO A 334 -9.92 -49.07 -19.15
CA PRO A 334 -10.00 -47.61 -19.35
C PRO A 334 -11.17 -46.94 -18.59
N ARG A 335 -12.32 -47.61 -18.45
CA ARG A 335 -13.48 -47.07 -17.71
C ARG A 335 -13.20 -47.03 -16.21
N GLN A 336 -12.58 -48.06 -15.66
CA GLN A 336 -12.18 -48.08 -14.25
C GLN A 336 -11.10 -47.05 -13.95
N GLN A 337 -10.14 -46.88 -14.87
CA GLN A 337 -9.12 -45.84 -14.78
C GLN A 337 -9.73 -44.43 -14.75
N GLN A 338 -10.72 -44.13 -15.61
CA GLN A 338 -11.43 -42.85 -15.57
C GLN A 338 -12.19 -42.63 -14.26
N GLN A 339 -12.87 -43.65 -13.73
CA GLN A 339 -13.56 -43.56 -12.44
C GLN A 339 -12.58 -43.35 -11.28
N CYS A 340 -11.43 -44.03 -11.31
CA CYS A 340 -10.34 -43.83 -10.35
C CYS A 340 -9.80 -42.39 -10.39
N GLN A 341 -9.53 -41.84 -11.57
CA GLN A 341 -9.10 -40.45 -11.72
C GLN A 341 -10.13 -39.43 -11.22
N ARG A 342 -11.44 -39.67 -11.42
CA ARG A 342 -12.50 -38.82 -10.86
C ARG A 342 -12.47 -38.81 -9.33
N ARG A 343 -12.32 -39.98 -8.69
CA ARG A 343 -12.17 -40.10 -7.23
C ARG A 343 -10.94 -39.36 -6.72
N CYS A 344 -9.80 -39.47 -7.40
CA CYS A 344 -8.60 -38.70 -7.05
C CYS A 344 -8.86 -37.18 -7.10
N ARG A 345 -9.58 -36.68 -8.11
CA ARG A 345 -9.91 -35.25 -8.22
C ARG A 345 -10.83 -34.80 -7.09
N GLU A 346 -11.83 -35.60 -6.75
CA GLU A 346 -12.74 -35.31 -5.63
C GLU A 346 -12.01 -35.31 -4.28
N GLN A 347 -11.15 -36.30 -4.05
CA GLN A 347 -10.36 -36.39 -2.82
C GLN A 347 -9.39 -35.21 -2.68
N SER A 348 -8.72 -34.84 -3.79
CA SER A 348 -7.88 -33.65 -3.86
C SER A 348 -8.67 -32.39 -3.55
N ARG A 349 -9.91 -32.24 -4.04
CA ARG A 349 -10.76 -31.09 -3.70
C ARG A 349 -11.18 -31.09 -2.23
N ARG A 350 -11.54 -32.26 -1.67
CA ARG A 350 -12.07 -32.41 -0.30
C ARG A 350 -11.04 -32.21 0.82
N GLY A 351 -9.76 -32.43 0.57
CA GLY A 351 -8.70 -32.23 1.58
C GLY A 351 -8.44 -30.77 1.99
N ARG A 352 -9.47 -29.89 2.02
CA ARG A 352 -9.40 -28.51 2.54
C ARG A 352 -10.08 -28.39 3.90
N VAL A 353 -10.82 -29.41 4.34
CA VAL A 353 -11.82 -29.25 5.40
C VAL A 353 -11.51 -30.07 6.67
N GLU A 354 -10.61 -31.05 6.63
CA GLU A 354 -10.39 -31.97 7.77
C GLU A 354 -9.08 -31.76 8.54
N GLY A 355 -8.37 -30.65 8.32
CA GLY A 355 -7.06 -30.39 8.93
C GLY A 355 -7.08 -29.91 10.39
N THR A 356 -8.21 -29.45 10.92
CA THR A 356 -8.24 -28.73 12.21
C THR A 356 -9.11 -29.35 13.32
N GLU A 357 -9.85 -30.44 13.08
CA GLU A 357 -10.80 -30.96 14.10
C GLU A 357 -10.63 -32.43 14.53
N LEU A 358 -9.70 -33.21 13.98
CA LEU A 358 -9.63 -34.66 14.25
C LEU A 358 -8.59 -35.13 15.29
N MET A 359 -8.08 -34.24 16.16
CA MET A 359 -7.17 -34.62 17.25
C MET A 359 -7.83 -34.83 18.62
N ASN A 360 -9.17 -34.84 18.74
CA ASN A 360 -9.82 -34.94 20.07
C ASN A 360 -11.02 -35.89 20.20
N THR A 361 -11.16 -36.90 19.34
CA THR A 361 -12.11 -37.99 19.58
C THR A 361 -11.45 -39.35 19.40
N SER A 362 -10.55 -39.70 20.34
CA SER A 362 -10.30 -41.12 20.63
C SER A 362 -11.59 -41.74 21.16
N PRO A 363 -12.21 -42.71 20.47
CA PRO A 363 -13.25 -43.49 21.08
C PRO A 363 -12.59 -44.37 22.14
N ARG A 364 -12.85 -44.04 23.42
CA ARG A 364 -12.61 -44.96 24.52
C ARG A 364 -13.36 -46.26 24.21
N LEU A 365 -12.62 -47.30 23.87
CA LEU A 365 -13.06 -48.68 23.87
C LEU A 365 -13.44 -49.06 25.31
N ASN A 366 -14.68 -48.79 25.71
CA ASN A 366 -15.26 -49.37 26.90
C ASN A 366 -15.95 -50.68 26.52
N SER A 367 -15.26 -51.77 26.85
CA SER A 367 -15.76 -53.03 27.40
C SER A 367 -17.04 -53.62 26.82
N ILE A 368 -16.85 -54.54 25.87
CA ILE A 368 -17.65 -55.76 25.75
C ILE A 368 -17.07 -56.75 26.77
N LEU A 369 -17.63 -56.81 27.96
CA LEU A 369 -17.55 -57.96 28.87
C LEU A 369 -18.72 -57.84 29.85
N ASP A 370 -19.80 -58.57 29.57
CA ASP A 370 -20.68 -59.25 30.54
C ASP A 370 -21.72 -60.03 29.69
N PHE A 371 -21.41 -61.26 29.27
CA PHE A 371 -21.52 -62.54 29.99
C PHE A 371 -22.97 -62.98 30.27
N VAL A 372 -23.29 -64.12 29.66
CA VAL A 372 -24.52 -64.91 29.71
C VAL A 372 -24.73 -65.54 31.09
N GLY A 373 -25.98 -65.65 31.54
CA GLY A 373 -26.41 -66.75 32.41
C GLY A 373 -27.48 -66.42 33.46
N PHE A 374 -28.76 -66.58 33.11
CA PHE A 374 -29.69 -67.60 33.62
C PHE A 374 -31.11 -67.38 33.07
#